data_AF-M4S200-F1
#
_entry.id   AF-M4S200-F1
#
_cell.length_a   1.000
_cell.length_b   1.000
_cell.length_c   1.000
_cell.angle_alpha   90.00
_cell.angle_beta   90.00
_cell.angle_gamma   90.00
#
_symmetry.space_group_name_H-M   'P 1'
#
loop_
_entity.id
_entity.type
_entity.pdbx_description
1 polymer ?
#
loop_
_entity_poly.entity_id
_entity_poly.type
_entity_poly.pdbx_seq_one_letter_code
_entity_poly.pdbx_strand_id
1 'polypeptide(L)'
;MRIMEREQDVLGEWMAKARSWTWRDVADAALTIALAPVAIPIALIVRLTERPMERSAEEVAHYLRAAFAGEDAQGWDWADFIGIRIADRELEDIRARAARLALPLTAEGAMEMRFLLARAERAARRDHPERFDS
;
A
#
# COMPACT_ATOMS: atom_id res chain seq x y z
N MET A 1 19.21 39.49 -39.21
CA MET A 1 18.13 39.06 -40.13
C MET A 1 17.66 37.62 -39.93
N ARG A 2 18.46 36.70 -39.38
CA ARG A 2 18.10 35.27 -39.20
C ARG A 2 17.26 34.94 -37.94
N ILE A 3 17.11 35.88 -37.01
CA ILE A 3 16.34 35.70 -35.75
C ILE A 3 14.83 35.90 -36.00
N MET A 4 14.48 36.87 -36.86
CA MET A 4 13.07 37.16 -37.17
C MET A 4 12.38 36.06 -37.98
N GLU A 5 13.08 35.37 -38.89
CA GLU A 5 12.51 34.24 -39.63
C GLU A 5 12.13 33.07 -38.70
N ARG A 6 12.97 32.81 -37.69
CA ARG A 6 12.74 31.73 -36.72
C ARG A 6 11.50 31.96 -35.86
N GLU A 7 11.21 33.21 -35.49
CA GLU A 7 10.02 33.55 -34.71
C GLU A 7 8.74 33.42 -35.52
N GLN A 8 8.78 33.73 -36.82
CA GLN A 8 7.61 33.57 -37.69
C GLN A 8 7.27 32.09 -37.95
N ASP A 9 8.28 31.23 -38.10
CA ASP A 9 8.07 29.79 -38.25
C ASP A 9 7.45 29.16 -36.99
N VAL A 10 7.95 29.53 -35.81
CA VAL A 10 7.42 29.04 -34.52
C VAL A 10 5.98 29.48 -34.31
N LEU A 11 5.65 30.74 -34.61
CA LEU A 11 4.28 31.24 -34.51
C LEU A 11 3.33 30.56 -35.50
N GLY A 12 3.79 30.29 -36.73
CA GLY A 12 3.02 29.56 -37.75
C GLY A 12 2.72 28.12 -37.33
N GLU A 13 3.71 27.43 -36.77
CA GLU A 13 3.57 26.06 -36.27
C GLU A 13 2.62 25.98 -35.06
N TRP A 14 2.74 26.93 -34.12
CA TRP A 14 1.82 27.04 -32.98
C TRP A 14 0.38 27.37 -33.41
N MET A 15 0.19 28.26 -34.38
CA MET A 15 -1.14 28.61 -34.88
C MET A 15 -1.78 27.46 -35.66
N ALA A 16 -1.01 26.72 -36.46
CA ALA A 16 -1.50 25.52 -37.15
C ALA A 16 -1.94 24.44 -36.14
N LYS A 17 -1.17 24.27 -35.06
CA LYS A 17 -1.48 23.33 -33.98
C LYS A 17 -2.71 23.74 -33.17
N ALA A 18 -2.82 25.01 -32.80
CA ALA A 18 -3.99 25.55 -32.09
C ALA A 18 -5.27 25.43 -32.93
N ARG A 19 -5.18 25.56 -34.25
CA ARG A 19 -6.30 25.40 -35.18
C ARG A 19 -6.70 23.92 -35.40
N SER A 20 -5.79 22.99 -35.14
CA SER A 20 -6.06 21.54 -35.22
C SER A 20 -6.74 20.97 -33.99
N TRP A 21 -6.80 21.74 -32.89
CA TRP A 21 -7.51 21.33 -31.69
C TRP A 21 -9.00 21.25 -31.95
N THR A 22 -9.51 20.04 -31.85
CA THR A 22 -10.93 19.78 -31.87
C THR A 22 -11.53 20.17 -30.51
N TRP A 23 -12.83 20.46 -30.48
CA TRP A 23 -13.55 20.67 -29.22
C TRP A 23 -13.44 19.47 -28.25
N ARG A 24 -13.15 18.27 -28.77
CA ARG A 24 -12.88 17.08 -27.95
C ARG A 24 -11.56 17.22 -27.19
N ASP A 25 -10.50 17.71 -27.83
CA ASP A 25 -9.20 17.91 -27.18
C ASP A 25 -9.29 18.92 -26.03
N VAL A 26 -10.06 20.00 -26.24
CA VAL A 26 -10.33 21.01 -25.20
C VAL A 26 -11.15 20.43 -24.05
N ALA A 27 -12.17 19.63 -24.37
CA ALA A 27 -13.00 18.97 -23.36
C ALA A 27 -12.21 17.95 -22.53
N ASP A 28 -11.37 17.14 -23.16
CA ASP A 28 -10.52 16.15 -22.50
C ASP A 28 -9.47 16.82 -21.61
N ALA A 29 -8.85 17.92 -22.07
CA ALA A 29 -7.93 18.71 -21.26
C ALA A 29 -8.62 19.33 -20.04
N ALA A 30 -9.82 19.92 -20.23
CA ALA A 30 -10.60 20.49 -19.13
C ALA A 30 -11.02 19.42 -18.10
N LEU A 31 -11.45 18.25 -18.56
CA LEU A 31 -11.79 17.11 -17.71
C LEU A 31 -10.59 16.63 -16.92
N THR A 32 -9.42 16.52 -17.56
CA THR A 32 -8.16 16.11 -16.91
C THR A 32 -7.78 17.07 -15.79
N ILE A 33 -7.83 18.39 -16.05
CA ILE A 33 -7.53 19.42 -15.05
C ILE A 33 -8.54 19.36 -13.89
N ALA A 34 -9.83 19.15 -14.19
CA ALA A 34 -10.87 19.03 -13.18
C ALA A 34 -10.71 17.78 -12.29
N LEU A 35 -10.27 16.66 -12.86
CA LEU A 35 -10.08 15.39 -12.13
C LEU A 35 -8.73 15.29 -11.41
N ALA A 36 -7.69 15.98 -11.89
CA ALA A 36 -6.35 15.98 -11.31
C ALA A 36 -6.31 16.18 -9.78
N PRO A 37 -7.01 17.16 -9.17
CA PRO A 37 -6.96 17.37 -7.72
C PRO A 37 -7.55 16.19 -6.90
N VAL A 38 -8.38 15.33 -7.51
CA VAL A 38 -8.91 14.11 -6.87
C VAL A 38 -8.03 12.92 -7.19
N ALA A 39 -7.58 12.79 -8.43
CA ALA A 39 -6.76 11.68 -8.88
C ALA A 39 -5.37 11.65 -8.21
N ILE A 40 -4.74 12.81 -7.99
CA ILE A 40 -3.40 12.90 -7.38
C ILE A 40 -3.39 12.35 -5.94
N PRO A 41 -4.27 12.80 -5.01
CA PRO A 41 -4.34 12.22 -3.67
C PRO A 41 -4.62 10.72 -3.67
N ILE A 42 -5.54 10.25 -4.51
CA ILE A 42 -5.86 8.82 -4.61
C ILE A 42 -4.63 8.03 -5.07
N ALA A 43 -3.94 8.49 -6.12
CA ALA A 43 -2.73 7.84 -6.62
C ALA A 43 -1.61 7.82 -5.57
N LEU A 44 -1.47 8.87 -4.76
CA LEU A 44 -0.50 8.92 -3.66
C LEU A 44 -0.83 7.90 -2.57
N ILE A 45 -2.11 7.80 -2.17
CA ILE A 45 -2.57 6.80 -1.18
C ILE A 45 -2.30 5.38 -1.71
N VAL A 46 -2.70 5.09 -2.95
CA VAL A 46 -2.47 3.78 -3.58
C VAL A 46 -0.97 3.46 -3.61
N ARG A 47 -0.13 4.36 -4.13
CA ARG A 47 1.31 4.13 -4.22
C ARG A 47 1.98 3.98 -2.85
N LEU A 48 1.52 4.70 -1.83
CA LEU A 48 2.05 4.59 -0.47
C LEU A 48 1.63 3.27 0.20
N THR A 49 0.39 2.84 -0.02
CA THR A 49 -0.14 1.56 0.49
C THR A 49 0.34 0.34 -0.30
N GLU A 50 0.85 0.55 -1.52
CA GLU A 50 1.43 -0.49 -2.36
C GLU A 50 2.85 -0.87 -1.98
N ARG A 51 3.58 -0.06 -1.21
CA ARG A 51 4.90 -0.46 -0.72
C ARG A 51 4.74 -1.50 0.39
N PRO A 52 4.92 -2.79 0.09
CA PRO A 52 4.76 -3.82 1.09
C PRO A 52 5.91 -3.66 2.08
N MET A 53 5.62 -3.61 3.37
CA MET A 53 6.64 -3.51 4.39
C MET A 53 7.30 -4.87 4.58
N GLU A 54 8.64 -4.88 4.65
CA GLU A 54 9.37 -6.05 5.09
C GLU A 54 9.14 -6.19 6.60
N ARG A 55 8.45 -7.26 6.99
CA ARG A 55 8.29 -7.69 8.38
C ARG A 55 8.66 -9.15 8.47
N SER A 56 9.35 -9.54 9.54
CA SER A 56 9.72 -10.94 9.76
C SER A 56 8.55 -11.74 10.34
N ALA A 57 8.63 -13.07 10.21
CA ALA A 57 7.63 -13.95 10.79
C ALA A 57 7.57 -13.86 12.33
N GLU A 58 8.70 -13.58 12.99
CA GLU A 58 8.77 -13.35 14.43
C GLU A 58 8.02 -12.08 14.85
N GLU A 59 8.17 -10.99 14.10
CA GLU A 59 7.45 -9.74 14.34
C GLU A 59 5.95 -9.96 14.20
N VAL A 60 5.51 -10.65 13.14
CA VAL A 60 4.10 -11.00 12.94
C VAL A 60 3.57 -11.86 14.10
N ALA A 61 4.32 -12.88 14.53
CA ALA A 61 3.93 -13.69 15.69
C ALA A 61 3.83 -12.85 16.98
N HIS A 62 4.72 -11.86 17.14
CA HIS A 62 4.69 -10.95 18.28
C HIS A 62 3.44 -10.07 18.28
N TYR A 63 3.08 -9.44 17.16
CA TYR A 63 1.85 -8.67 17.02
C TYR A 63 0.60 -9.50 17.37
N LEU A 64 0.51 -10.73 16.84
CA LEU A 64 -0.61 -11.62 17.11
C LEU A 64 -0.69 -12.01 18.59
N ARG A 65 0.46 -12.26 19.23
CA ARG A 65 0.53 -12.61 20.65
C ARG A 65 0.14 -11.43 21.55
N ALA A 66 0.65 -10.23 21.26
CA ALA A 66 0.31 -9.01 22.00
C ALA A 66 -1.20 -8.72 21.92
N ALA A 67 -1.78 -8.78 20.72
CA ALA A 67 -3.22 -8.60 20.52
C ALA A 67 -4.06 -9.68 21.22
N PHE A 68 -3.58 -10.93 21.26
CA PHE A 68 -4.26 -12.02 21.96
C PHE A 68 -4.18 -11.90 23.49
N ALA A 69 -3.05 -11.42 24.01
CA ALA A 69 -2.85 -11.18 25.45
C ALA A 69 -3.61 -9.96 25.97
N GLY A 70 -4.10 -9.08 25.07
CA GLY A 70 -4.71 -7.81 25.43
C GLY A 70 -3.69 -6.83 26.04
N GLU A 71 -2.42 -7.01 25.71
CA GLU A 71 -1.36 -6.10 26.14
C GLU A 71 -1.34 -4.90 25.19
N ASP A 72 -1.49 -3.69 25.75
CA ASP A 72 -1.02 -2.46 25.10
C ASP A 72 0.52 -2.50 25.12
N ALA A 73 1.09 -3.37 24.29
CA ALA A 73 2.53 -3.55 24.21
C ALA A 73 3.12 -2.23 23.70
N GLN A 74 3.84 -1.52 24.58
CA GLN A 74 4.49 -0.26 24.24
C GLN A 74 5.37 -0.47 23.01
N GLY A 75 4.96 0.11 21.87
CA GLY A 75 5.65 -0.01 20.58
C GLY A 75 5.03 -0.99 19.57
N TRP A 76 4.01 -1.76 19.93
CA TRP A 76 3.34 -2.71 19.03
C TRP A 76 1.87 -2.36 18.86
N ASP A 77 1.61 -1.39 17.97
CA ASP A 77 0.26 -0.94 17.65
C ASP A 77 -0.43 -1.92 16.69
N TRP A 78 -1.58 -2.46 17.11
CA TRP A 78 -2.41 -3.33 16.29
C TRP A 78 -2.89 -2.62 15.01
N ALA A 79 -3.20 -1.32 15.11
CA ALA A 79 -3.63 -0.53 13.96
C ALA A 79 -2.52 -0.41 12.90
N ASP A 80 -1.27 -0.25 13.34
CA ASP A 80 -0.10 -0.25 12.46
C ASP A 80 0.14 -1.63 11.82
N PHE A 81 -0.11 -2.70 12.58
CA PHE A 81 -0.01 -4.06 12.04
C PHE A 81 -1.01 -4.31 10.91
N ILE A 82 -2.29 -4.01 11.12
CA ILE A 82 -3.36 -4.30 10.14
C ILE A 82 -3.44 -3.25 9.02
N GLY A 83 -2.89 -2.06 9.21
CA GLY A 83 -2.96 -0.96 8.26
C GLY A 83 -1.98 -1.06 7.07
N ILE A 84 -0.89 -1.81 7.22
CA ILE A 84 0.20 -1.87 6.23
C ILE A 84 0.32 -3.29 5.68
N ARG A 85 0.41 -3.41 4.34
CA ARG A 85 0.63 -4.70 3.66
C ARG A 85 2.03 -5.23 3.93
N ILE A 86 2.17 -6.54 4.09
CA ILE A 86 3.46 -7.20 4.27
C ILE A 86 3.96 -7.72 2.91
N ALA A 87 5.27 -7.65 2.68
CA ALA A 87 5.92 -8.09 1.44
C ALA A 87 5.81 -9.61 1.22
N ASP A 88 6.02 -10.39 2.28
CA ASP A 88 5.87 -11.83 2.22
C ASP A 88 4.39 -12.22 2.06
N ARG A 89 4.11 -13.04 1.05
CA ARG A 89 2.74 -13.44 0.68
C ARG A 89 2.08 -14.28 1.76
N GLU A 90 2.83 -15.13 2.47
CA GLU A 90 2.28 -15.96 3.53
C GLU A 90 1.97 -15.12 4.77
N LEU A 91 2.87 -14.23 5.17
CA LEU A 91 2.66 -13.30 6.29
C LEU A 91 1.54 -12.29 6.00
N GLU A 92 1.41 -11.84 4.75
CA GLU A 92 0.31 -10.99 4.32
C GLU A 92 -1.05 -11.69 4.42
N ASP A 93 -1.14 -12.98 4.07
CA ASP A 93 -2.36 -13.77 4.26
C ASP A 93 -2.74 -13.87 5.74
N ILE A 94 -1.75 -14.09 6.62
CA ILE A 94 -1.95 -14.12 8.07
C ILE A 94 -2.46 -12.76 8.56
N ARG A 95 -1.79 -11.66 8.20
CA ARG A 95 -2.20 -10.30 8.56
C ARG A 95 -3.60 -9.98 8.03
N ALA A 96 -3.90 -10.30 6.78
CA ALA A 96 -5.19 -10.01 6.16
C ALA A 96 -6.35 -10.82 6.77
N ARG A 97 -6.08 -12.01 7.30
CA ARG A 97 -7.07 -12.77 8.10
C ARG A 97 -7.21 -12.18 9.50
N ALA A 98 -6.10 -11.86 10.15
CA ALA A 98 -6.08 -11.24 11.47
C ALA A 98 -6.83 -9.90 11.50
N ALA A 99 -6.68 -9.08 10.45
CA ALA A 99 -7.36 -7.80 10.29
C ALA A 99 -8.90 -7.90 10.19
N ARG A 100 -9.45 -9.08 9.89
CA ARG A 100 -10.91 -9.31 9.84
C ARG A 100 -11.48 -9.72 11.18
N LEU A 101 -10.63 -10.03 12.16
CA LEU A 101 -11.06 -10.41 13.50
C LEU A 101 -11.50 -9.15 14.23
N ALA A 102 -12.76 -9.13 14.67
CA ALA A 102 -13.25 -8.08 15.54
C ALA A 102 -12.62 -8.23 16.94
N LEU A 103 -11.98 -7.16 17.42
CA LEU A 103 -11.55 -7.04 18.81
C LEU A 103 -12.65 -6.34 19.63
N PRO A 104 -12.98 -6.78 20.85
CA PRO A 104 -12.45 -7.96 21.54
C PRO A 104 -12.91 -9.28 20.88
N LEU A 105 -12.04 -10.29 20.92
CA LEU A 105 -12.25 -11.55 20.20
C LEU A 105 -13.45 -12.33 20.75
N THR A 106 -14.27 -12.88 19.84
CA THR A 106 -15.23 -13.94 20.17
C THR A 106 -14.50 -15.27 20.40
N ALA A 107 -15.20 -16.30 20.90
CA ALA A 107 -14.60 -17.64 21.05
C ALA A 107 -14.06 -18.19 19.71
N GLU A 108 -14.79 -17.95 18.62
CA GLU A 108 -14.36 -18.30 17.26
C GLU A 108 -13.16 -17.45 16.82
N GLY A 109 -13.19 -16.13 17.05
CA GLY A 109 -12.07 -15.25 16.76
C GLY A 109 -10.81 -15.62 17.53
N ALA A 110 -10.94 -16.09 18.77
CA ALA A 110 -9.83 -16.56 19.60
C ALA A 110 -9.25 -17.90 19.11
N MET A 111 -10.06 -18.76 18.48
CA MET A 111 -9.58 -19.98 17.84
C MET A 111 -8.80 -19.65 16.55
N GLU A 112 -9.36 -18.76 15.73
CA GLU A 112 -8.73 -18.30 14.49
C GLU A 112 -7.41 -17.56 14.79
N MET A 113 -7.39 -16.67 15.79
CA MET A 113 -6.16 -15.97 16.21
C MET A 113 -5.05 -16.95 16.61
N ARG A 114 -5.39 -18.02 17.35
CA ARG A 114 -4.43 -19.08 17.72
C ARG A 114 -3.92 -19.85 16.51
N PHE A 115 -4.80 -20.13 15.54
CA PHE A 115 -4.40 -20.77 14.29
C PHE A 115 -3.41 -19.90 13.49
N LEU A 116 -3.68 -18.59 13.38
CA LEU A 116 -2.83 -17.63 12.70
C LEU A 116 -1.47 -17.49 13.40
N LEU A 117 -1.46 -17.41 14.74
CA LEU A 117 -0.23 -17.36 15.54
C LEU A 117 0.64 -18.61 15.30
N ALA A 118 0.03 -19.81 15.37
CA ALA A 118 0.75 -21.06 15.13
C ALA A 118 1.31 -21.16 13.69
N ARG A 119 0.70 -20.48 12.73
CA ARG A 119 1.22 -20.39 11.35
C ARG A 119 2.40 -19.43 11.25
N ALA A 120 2.30 -18.25 11.88
CA ALA A 120 3.41 -17.29 11.93
C ALA A 120 4.65 -17.89 12.63
N GLU A 121 4.46 -18.59 13.75
CA GLU A 121 5.56 -19.27 14.46
C GLU A 121 6.18 -20.42 13.65
N ARG A 122 5.41 -21.08 12.76
CA ARG A 122 5.97 -22.05 11.81
C ARG A 122 6.76 -21.39 10.69
N ALA A 123 6.36 -20.21 10.24
CA ALA A 123 7.14 -19.42 9.29
C ALA A 123 8.47 -18.96 9.92
N ALA A 124 8.45 -18.44 11.16
CA ALA A 124 9.65 -18.04 11.90
C ALA A 124 10.68 -19.18 12.03
N ARG A 125 10.21 -20.39 12.32
CA ARG A 125 11.06 -21.60 12.37
C ARG A 125 11.73 -21.96 11.05
N ARG A 126 11.08 -21.67 9.92
CA ARG A 126 11.65 -21.94 8.59
C ARG A 126 12.69 -20.90 8.19
N ASP A 127 12.50 -19.66 8.61
CA ASP A 127 13.42 -18.56 8.31
C ASP A 127 14.72 -18.63 9.13
N HIS A 128 14.68 -19.25 10.32
CA HIS A 128 15.83 -19.39 11.22
C HIS A 128 16.02 -20.84 11.73
N PRO A 129 16.43 -21.80 10.87
CA PRO A 129 16.60 -23.19 11.26
C PRO A 129 17.74 -23.40 12.27
N GLU A 130 18.80 -22.58 12.21
CA GLU A 130 19.97 -22.68 13.10
C GLU A 130 19.69 -22.40 14.59
N ARG A 131 18.53 -21.85 14.95
CA ARG A 131 18.23 -21.44 16.33
C ARG A 131 17.67 -22.58 17.21
N PHE A 132 17.41 -23.75 16.64
CA PHE A 132 16.77 -24.88 17.33
C PHE A 132 17.70 -26.07 17.58
N ASP A 133 18.98 -25.96 17.23
CA ASP A 133 20.02 -26.98 17.49
C ASP A 133 20.86 -26.65 18.76
N SER A 134 20.31 -25.90 19.72
CA SER A 134 21.00 -25.50 20.96
C SER A 134 20.26 -25.90 22.23
#